data_AF-A0A973JEK8-F1
#
_entry.id   AF-A0A973JEK8-F1
#
_cell.length_a   1.000
_cell.length_b   1.000
_cell.length_c   1.000
_cell.angle_alpha   90.00
_cell.angle_beta   90.00
_cell.angle_gamma   90.00
#
_symmetry.space_group_name_H-M   'P 1'
#
loop_
_entity.id
_entity.type
_entity.pdbx_description
1 polymer ?
#
loop_
_entity_poly.entity_id
_entity_poly.type
_entity_poly.pdbx_seq_one_letter_code
_entity_poly.pdbx_strand_id
1 'polypeptide(L)'
;MATQKPSSASADLSRLCQLLERKIAIFKDFISATESLKDMIVENNAEAVDLIIVRRHNLITAIDTIDCEIRRIREEKSPQEVLRTPEGRKRVQPLVKTLENMINKTMRLNQSCETAAEDELNKLKDDLSGLGHSLTWFKGYRNPREPRFLDVKT
;
A
#
# COMPACT_ATOMS: atom_id res chain seq x y z
N MET A 1 29.33 -36.29 -27.12
CA MET A 1 28.22 -35.73 -26.30
C MET A 1 27.98 -34.30 -26.79
N ALA A 2 26.93 -34.08 -27.57
CA ALA A 2 26.61 -32.75 -28.10
C ALA A 2 25.76 -31.99 -27.07
N THR A 3 26.31 -30.90 -26.53
CA THR A 3 25.59 -29.95 -25.69
C THR A 3 24.58 -29.19 -26.54
N GLN A 4 23.30 -29.55 -26.44
CA GLN A 4 22.22 -28.77 -27.03
C GLN A 4 22.21 -27.37 -26.40
N LYS A 5 22.57 -26.37 -27.20
CA LYS A 5 22.44 -24.95 -26.87
C LYS A 5 20.95 -24.70 -26.55
N PRO A 6 20.60 -24.15 -25.38
CA PRO A 6 19.20 -23.91 -25.05
C PRO A 6 18.60 -22.99 -26.12
N SER A 7 17.50 -23.43 -26.72
CA SER A 7 16.67 -22.63 -27.62
C SER A 7 16.40 -21.27 -26.94
N SER A 8 16.50 -20.17 -27.70
CA SER A 8 16.28 -18.81 -27.20
C SER A 8 14.96 -18.67 -26.42
N ALA A 9 13.94 -19.43 -26.82
CA ALA A 9 12.63 -19.47 -26.16
C ALA A 9 12.68 -20.04 -24.73
N SER A 10 13.58 -20.98 -24.44
CA SER A 10 13.76 -21.55 -23.09
C SER A 10 14.40 -20.55 -22.14
N ALA A 11 15.37 -19.77 -22.63
CA ALA A 11 16.01 -18.70 -21.86
C ALA A 11 15.04 -17.56 -21.55
N ASP A 12 14.20 -17.17 -22.53
CA ASP A 12 13.18 -16.14 -22.34
C ASP A 12 12.11 -16.56 -21.32
N LEU A 13 11.65 -17.82 -21.39
CA LEU A 13 10.71 -18.37 -20.41
C LEU A 13 11.29 -18.36 -18.99
N SER A 14 12.54 -18.78 -18.84
CA SER A 14 13.23 -18.76 -17.55
C SER A 14 13.32 -17.35 -16.99
N ARG A 15 13.73 -16.38 -17.82
CA ARG A 15 13.80 -14.97 -17.44
C ARG A 15 12.44 -14.39 -17.05
N LEU A 16 11.38 -14.71 -17.80
CA LEU A 16 10.02 -14.28 -17.48
C LEU A 16 9.56 -14.83 -16.13
N CYS A 17 9.78 -16.12 -15.86
CA CYS A 17 9.46 -16.72 -14.57
C CYS A 17 10.21 -16.02 -13.42
N GLN A 18 11.51 -15.76 -13.57
CA GLN A 18 12.31 -15.06 -12.55
C GLN A 18 11.78 -13.65 -12.27
N LEU A 19 11.39 -12.90 -13.30
CA LEU A 19 10.80 -11.57 -13.13
C LEU A 19 9.46 -11.64 -12.40
N LEU A 20 8.60 -12.60 -12.74
CA LEU A 20 7.32 -12.79 -12.05
C LEU A 20 7.50 -13.22 -10.60
N GLU A 21 8.44 -14.13 -10.31
CA GLU A 21 8.79 -14.53 -8.94
C GLU A 21 9.33 -13.36 -8.12
N ARG A 22 10.20 -12.54 -8.71
CA ARG A 22 10.71 -11.31 -8.07
C ARG A 22 9.58 -10.31 -7.82
N LYS A 23 8.66 -10.14 -8.79
CA LYS A 23 7.47 -9.30 -8.62
C LYS A 23 6.59 -9.80 -7.48
N ILE A 24 6.38 -11.11 -7.36
CA ILE A 24 5.64 -11.74 -6.25
C ILE A 24 6.33 -11.43 -4.91
N ALA A 25 7.65 -11.55 -4.81
CA ALA A 25 8.38 -11.24 -3.59
C ALA A 25 8.16 -9.78 -3.15
N ILE A 26 8.29 -8.83 -4.10
CA ILE A 26 8.07 -7.41 -3.81
C ILE A 26 6.61 -7.13 -3.41
N PHE A 27 5.64 -7.80 -4.03
CA PHE A 27 4.23 -7.70 -3.63
C PHE A 27 3.99 -8.22 -2.20
N LYS A 28 4.72 -9.23 -1.74
CA LYS A 28 4.61 -9.71 -0.34
C LYS A 28 5.07 -8.62 0.62
N ASP A 29 6.20 -7.99 0.31
CA ASP A 29 6.72 -6.88 1.10
C ASP A 29 5.79 -5.67 1.08
N PHE A 30 5.18 -5.37 -0.08
CA PHE A 30 4.20 -4.29 -0.22
C PHE A 30 2.95 -4.54 0.62
N ILE A 31 2.42 -5.76 0.60
CA ILE A 31 1.28 -6.17 1.40
C ILE A 31 1.60 -6.03 2.88
N SER A 32 2.76 -6.53 3.33
CA SER A 32 3.20 -6.40 4.72
C SER A 32 3.34 -4.93 5.13
N ALA A 33 3.95 -4.08 4.30
CA ALA A 33 4.06 -2.65 4.56
C ALA A 33 2.68 -1.96 4.64
N THR A 34 1.72 -2.40 3.83
CA THR A 34 0.35 -1.85 3.83
C THR A 34 -0.43 -2.32 5.05
N GLU A 35 -0.25 -3.57 5.50
CA GLU A 35 -0.80 -4.06 6.77
C GLU A 35 -0.27 -3.22 7.95
N SER A 36 1.05 -3.01 8.02
CA SER A 36 1.65 -2.15 9.05
C SER A 36 1.20 -0.69 8.98
N LEU A 37 0.93 -0.15 7.79
CA LEU A 37 0.44 1.23 7.65
C LEU A 37 -0.86 1.44 8.42
N LYS A 38 -1.78 0.49 8.33
CA LYS A 38 -3.06 0.56 9.03
C LYS A 38 -2.86 0.65 10.54
N ASP A 39 -1.99 -0.19 11.09
CA ASP A 39 -1.71 -0.20 12.53
C ASP A 39 -1.11 1.14 12.98
N MET A 40 -0.16 1.69 12.21
CA MET A 40 0.46 2.99 12.51
C MET A 40 -0.52 4.17 12.42
N ILE A 41 -1.50 4.12 11.52
CA ILE A 41 -2.57 5.12 11.43
C ILE A 41 -3.41 5.11 12.72
N VAL A 42 -3.85 3.92 13.16
CA VAL A 42 -4.67 3.76 14.37
C VAL A 42 -3.90 4.17 15.63
N GLU A 43 -2.60 3.89 15.67
CA GLU A 43 -1.71 4.31 16.77
C GLU A 43 -1.37 5.81 16.75
N ASN A 44 -1.85 6.57 15.76
CA ASN A 44 -1.54 8.00 15.57
C ASN A 44 -0.04 8.32 15.52
N ASN A 45 0.77 7.39 14.99
CA ASN A 45 2.21 7.53 14.89
C ASN A 45 2.60 8.15 13.53
N ALA A 46 2.51 9.47 13.43
CA ALA A 46 2.75 10.20 12.17
C ALA A 46 4.13 9.93 11.56
N GLU A 47 5.19 9.87 12.37
CA GLU A 47 6.55 9.61 11.87
C GLU A 47 6.67 8.20 11.26
N ALA A 48 6.06 7.19 11.90
CA ALA A 48 6.04 5.83 11.36
C ALA A 48 5.19 5.72 10.10
N VAL A 49 4.08 6.46 10.02
CA VAL A 49 3.24 6.55 8.81
C VAL A 49 4.06 7.08 7.63
N ASP A 50 4.79 8.19 7.81
CA ASP A 50 5.62 8.77 6.76
C ASP A 50 6.69 7.79 6.25
N LEU A 51 7.39 7.11 7.17
CA LEU A 51 8.39 6.11 6.83
C LEU A 51 7.80 4.95 6.02
N ILE A 52 6.60 4.48 6.39
CA ILE A 52 5.93 3.39 5.66
C ILE A 52 5.45 3.87 4.29
N ILE A 53 4.95 5.10 4.15
CA ILE A 53 4.56 5.66 2.85
C ILE A 53 5.77 5.69 1.90
N VAL A 54 6.93 6.17 2.38
CA VAL A 54 8.17 6.17 1.59
C VAL A 54 8.57 4.75 1.19
N ARG A 55 8.52 3.79 2.13
CA ARG A 55 8.81 2.37 1.83
C ARG A 55 7.86 1.82 0.76
N ARG A 56 6.56 2.10 0.86
CA ARG A 56 5.55 1.66 -0.13
C ARG A 56 5.84 2.27 -1.51
N HIS A 57 6.19 3.55 -1.57
CA HIS A 57 6.57 4.20 -2.82
C HIS A 57 7.76 3.50 -3.49
N ASN A 58 8.83 3.22 -2.75
CA ASN A 58 10.00 2.51 -3.28
C ASN A 58 9.65 1.12 -3.83
N LEU A 59 8.75 0.40 -3.15
CA LEU A 59 8.27 -0.92 -3.60
C LEU A 59 7.44 -0.81 -4.89
N ILE A 60 6.59 0.22 -5.02
CA ILE A 60 5.83 0.50 -6.26
C ILE A 60 6.79 0.75 -7.42
N THR A 61 7.79 1.62 -7.24
CA THR A 61 8.80 1.89 -8.29
C THR A 61 9.55 0.62 -8.71
N ALA A 62 9.85 -0.27 -7.76
CA ALA A 62 10.49 -1.55 -8.07
C ALA A 62 9.55 -2.48 -8.87
N ILE A 63 8.25 -2.50 -8.56
CA ILE A 63 7.24 -3.22 -9.34
C ILE A 63 7.15 -2.66 -10.75
N ASP A 64 7.07 -1.34 -10.90
CA ASP A 64 6.99 -0.67 -12.20
C ASP A 64 8.21 -0.99 -13.08
N THR A 65 9.39 -1.03 -12.47
CA THR A 65 10.63 -1.42 -13.16
C THR A 65 10.54 -2.84 -13.72
N ILE A 66 10.05 -3.80 -12.92
CA ILE A 66 9.85 -5.18 -13.38
C ILE A 66 8.79 -5.24 -14.48
N ASP A 67 7.73 -4.44 -14.39
CA ASP A 67 6.67 -4.39 -15.41
C ASP A 67 7.19 -3.83 -16.74
N CYS A 68 8.07 -2.83 -16.69
CA CYS A 68 8.80 -2.37 -17.86
C CYS A 68 9.67 -3.48 -18.45
N GLU A 69 10.41 -4.25 -17.64
CA GLU A 69 11.22 -5.37 -18.13
C GLU A 69 10.38 -6.49 -18.76
N ILE A 70 9.27 -6.88 -18.13
CA ILE A 70 8.32 -7.87 -18.66
C ILE A 70 7.75 -7.37 -19.99
N ARG A 71 7.38 -6.09 -20.07
CA ARG A 71 6.88 -5.48 -21.30
C ARG A 71 7.93 -5.49 -22.41
N ARG A 72 9.19 -5.21 -22.08
CA ARG A 72 10.30 -5.25 -23.04
C ARG A 72 10.50 -6.66 -23.62
N ILE A 73 10.46 -7.69 -22.77
CA ILE A 73 10.49 -9.10 -23.22
C ILE A 73 9.30 -9.39 -24.15
N ARG A 74 8.14 -8.79 -23.87
CA ARG A 74 6.93 -8.94 -24.67
C ARG A 74 7.01 -8.23 -26.04
N GLU A 75 7.74 -7.14 -26.14
CA GLU A 75 7.88 -6.32 -27.35
C GLU A 75 9.03 -6.78 -28.25
N GLU A 76 10.16 -7.22 -27.68
CA GLU A 76 11.37 -7.64 -28.42
C GLU A 76 11.17 -8.93 -29.24
N LYS A 77 10.18 -9.75 -28.91
CA LYS A 77 9.90 -11.04 -29.56
C LYS A 77 8.41 -11.26 -29.62
N SER A 78 7.90 -11.93 -30.67
CA SER A 78 6.48 -12.31 -30.77
C SER A 78 6.05 -13.02 -29.48
N PRO A 79 5.36 -12.32 -28.56
CA PRO A 79 5.22 -12.74 -27.16
C PRO A 79 4.34 -13.97 -26.97
N GLN A 80 3.73 -14.41 -28.06
CA GLN A 80 2.85 -15.54 -28.08
C GLN A 80 3.64 -16.85 -28.18
N GLU A 81 4.88 -16.89 -28.68
CA GLU A 81 5.56 -18.19 -28.84
C GLU A 81 5.86 -18.86 -27.50
N VAL A 82 6.37 -18.12 -26.52
CA VAL A 82 6.68 -18.66 -25.18
C VAL A 82 5.42 -19.13 -24.46
N LEU A 83 4.35 -18.32 -24.48
CA LEU A 83 3.07 -18.63 -23.83
C LEU A 83 2.17 -19.58 -24.64
N ARG A 84 2.44 -19.82 -25.93
CA ARG A 84 1.73 -20.84 -26.73
C ARG A 84 2.17 -22.25 -26.35
N THR A 85 3.42 -22.41 -25.91
CA THR A 85 3.92 -23.72 -25.46
C THR A 85 3.15 -24.21 -24.22
N PRO A 86 2.84 -25.52 -24.12
CA PRO A 86 2.23 -26.09 -22.91
C PRO A 86 3.09 -25.87 -21.67
N GLU A 87 4.42 -25.97 -21.80
CA GLU A 87 5.38 -25.77 -20.72
C GLU A 87 5.38 -24.33 -20.22
N GLY A 88 5.37 -23.35 -21.13
CA GLY A 88 5.28 -21.94 -20.78
C GLY A 88 4.00 -21.62 -20.00
N ARG A 89 2.85 -22.14 -20.45
CA ARG A 89 1.57 -21.99 -19.72
C ARG A 89 1.64 -22.61 -18.33
N LYS A 90 2.12 -23.85 -18.24
CA LYS A 90 2.23 -24.58 -16.97
C LYS A 90 3.07 -23.83 -15.93
N ARG A 91 4.14 -23.15 -16.35
CA ARG A 91 5.03 -22.40 -15.45
C ARG A 91 4.54 -20.99 -15.14
N VAL A 92 4.01 -20.27 -16.11
CA VAL A 92 3.64 -18.86 -15.95
C VAL A 92 2.26 -18.68 -15.32
N GLN A 93 1.29 -19.53 -15.67
CA GLN A 93 -0.10 -19.37 -15.24
C GLN A 93 -0.28 -19.37 -13.71
N PRO A 94 0.39 -20.25 -12.93
CA PRO A 94 0.30 -20.20 -11.47
C PRO A 94 0.83 -18.87 -10.90
N LEU A 95 1.93 -18.35 -11.45
CA LEU A 95 2.54 -17.09 -11.01
C LEU A 95 1.62 -15.89 -11.27
N VAL A 96 1.01 -15.85 -12.47
CA VAL A 96 0.02 -14.82 -12.82
C VAL A 96 -1.19 -14.88 -11.88
N LYS A 97 -1.73 -16.07 -11.63
CA LYS A 97 -2.85 -16.26 -10.69
C LYS A 97 -2.47 -15.81 -9.26
N THR A 98 -1.25 -16.09 -8.82
CA THR A 98 -0.75 -15.60 -7.53
C THR A 98 -0.71 -14.08 -7.50
N LEU A 99 -0.19 -13.44 -8.55
CA LEU A 99 -0.16 -11.97 -8.65
C LEU A 99 -1.56 -11.36 -8.65
N GLU A 100 -2.52 -11.92 -9.40
CA GLU A 100 -3.92 -11.48 -9.40
C GLU A 100 -4.53 -11.51 -7.99
N ASN A 101 -4.32 -12.61 -7.27
CA ASN A 101 -4.78 -12.72 -5.88
C ASN A 101 -4.13 -11.67 -4.96
N MET A 102 -2.84 -11.40 -5.15
CA MET A 102 -2.10 -10.40 -4.36
C MET A 102 -2.54 -8.97 -4.67
N ILE A 103 -2.83 -8.66 -5.94
CA ILE A 103 -3.40 -7.37 -6.36
C ILE A 103 -4.76 -7.17 -5.71
N ASN A 104 -5.63 -8.17 -5.78
CA ASN A 104 -6.95 -8.12 -5.12
C ASN A 104 -6.84 -7.94 -3.61
N LYS A 105 -5.91 -8.64 -2.95
CA LYS A 105 -5.65 -8.44 -1.50
C LYS A 105 -5.17 -7.01 -1.22
N THR A 106 -4.25 -6.50 -2.05
CA THR A 106 -3.69 -5.15 -1.90
C THR A 106 -4.77 -4.07 -2.05
N MET A 107 -5.68 -4.20 -3.01
CA MET A 107 -6.79 -3.26 -3.18
C MET A 107 -7.67 -3.18 -1.93
N ARG A 108 -8.02 -4.33 -1.33
CA ARG A 108 -8.81 -4.38 -0.09
C ARG A 108 -8.06 -3.76 1.09
N LEU A 109 -6.76 -4.01 1.19
CA LEU A 109 -5.93 -3.43 2.26
C LEU A 109 -5.81 -1.91 2.11
N ASN A 110 -5.59 -1.40 0.90
CA ASN A 110 -5.56 0.04 0.64
C ASN A 110 -6.87 0.71 1.03
N GLN A 111 -8.00 0.13 0.60
CA GLN A 111 -9.32 0.63 1.00
C GLN A 111 -9.49 0.63 2.52
N SER A 112 -9.02 -0.42 3.22
CA SER A 112 -9.06 -0.44 4.68
C SER A 112 -8.15 0.61 5.33
N CYS A 113 -7.02 0.98 4.71
CA CYS A 113 -6.15 2.05 5.21
C CYS A 113 -6.79 3.42 5.00
N GLU A 114 -7.44 3.64 3.84
CA GLU A 114 -8.18 4.86 3.53
C GLU A 114 -9.30 5.09 4.54
N THR A 115 -10.13 4.06 4.81
CA THR A 115 -11.18 4.15 5.83
C THR A 115 -10.60 4.44 7.22
N ALA A 116 -9.51 3.78 7.62
CA ALA A 116 -8.89 4.04 8.93
C ALA A 116 -8.36 5.49 9.04
N ALA A 117 -7.79 6.02 7.96
CA ALA A 117 -7.32 7.40 7.92
C ALA A 117 -8.48 8.41 7.97
N GLU A 118 -9.60 8.12 7.29
CA GLU A 118 -10.82 8.93 7.35
C GLU A 118 -11.43 8.94 8.76
N ASP A 119 -11.49 7.78 9.41
CA ASP A 119 -12.01 7.63 10.77
C ASP A 119 -11.17 8.43 11.78
N GLU A 120 -9.84 8.30 11.74
CA GLU A 120 -8.95 9.08 12.63
C GLU A 120 -9.02 10.59 12.32
N LEU A 121 -9.14 10.98 11.05
CA LEU A 121 -9.34 12.39 10.70
C LEU A 121 -10.64 12.95 11.28
N ASN A 122 -11.74 12.18 11.23
CA ASN A 122 -13.02 12.61 11.78
C ASN A 122 -12.94 12.73 13.31
N LYS A 123 -12.30 11.77 13.99
CA LYS A 123 -12.05 11.83 15.43
C LYS A 123 -11.23 13.07 15.83
N LEU A 124 -10.16 13.38 15.09
CA LEU A 124 -9.36 14.58 15.32
C LEU A 124 -10.18 15.88 15.15
N LYS A 125 -11.11 15.92 14.19
CA LYS A 125 -12.02 17.08 14.02
C LYS A 125 -12.99 17.22 15.20
N ASP A 126 -13.51 16.10 15.70
CA ASP A 126 -14.40 16.10 16.86
C ASP A 126 -13.66 16.58 18.12
N ASP A 127 -12.44 16.09 18.35
CA ASP A 127 -11.57 16.50 19.45
C ASP A 127 -11.25 18.02 19.38
N LEU A 128 -10.87 18.52 18.20
CA LEU A 128 -10.63 19.94 17.98
C LEU A 128 -11.88 20.80 18.23
N SER A 129 -13.05 20.32 17.82
CA SER A 129 -14.33 21.00 18.06
C SER A 129 -14.66 21.05 19.56
N GLY A 130 -14.45 19.95 20.27
CA GLY A 130 -14.60 19.89 21.73
C GLY A 130 -13.65 20.83 22.49
N LEU A 131 -12.40 20.93 22.04
CA LEU A 131 -11.43 21.90 22.57
C LEU A 131 -11.86 23.34 22.28
N GLY A 132 -12.39 23.63 21.08
CA GLY A 132 -12.90 24.94 20.71
C GLY A 132 -14.08 25.38 21.60
N HIS A 133 -15.01 24.48 21.89
CA HIS A 133 -16.08 24.71 22.85
C HIS A 133 -15.52 24.99 24.26
N SER A 134 -14.61 24.15 24.74
CA SER A 134 -13.96 24.34 26.05
C SER A 134 -13.26 25.70 26.15
N LEU A 135 -12.52 26.11 25.11
CA LEU A 135 -11.87 27.42 25.06
C LEU A 135 -12.88 28.57 25.10
N THR A 136 -14.04 28.41 24.45
CA THR A 136 -15.12 29.39 24.48
C THR A 136 -15.71 29.53 25.89
N TRP A 137 -15.89 28.42 26.60
CA TRP A 137 -16.27 28.41 28.01
C TRP A 137 -15.25 29.16 28.88
N PHE A 138 -13.94 28.87 28.73
CA PHE A 138 -12.89 29.60 29.47
C PHE A 138 -12.85 31.10 29.14
N LYS A 139 -13.07 31.49 27.88
CA LYS A 139 -13.17 32.90 27.48
C LYS A 139 -14.41 33.59 28.07
N GLY A 140 -15.50 32.87 28.30
CA GLY A 140 -16.69 33.37 28.99
C GLY A 140 -16.39 33.89 30.41
N TYR A 141 -15.44 33.25 31.11
CA TYR A 141 -14.96 33.70 32.43
C TYR A 141 -14.01 34.91 32.38
N ARG A 142 -13.53 35.32 31.20
CA ARG A 142 -12.69 36.53 31.04
C ARG A 142 -13.50 37.83 30.95
N ASN A 143 -14.83 37.75 30.89
CA ASN A 143 -15.67 38.93 31.00
C ASN A 143 -15.80 39.31 32.50
N PRO A 144 -15.28 40.46 32.96
CA PRO A 144 -15.11 40.78 34.38
C PRO A 144 -16.42 41.11 35.11
N ARG A 145 -17.57 40.77 34.55
CA ARG A 145 -18.83 40.80 35.30
C ARG A 145 -18.77 39.64 36.28
N GLU A 146 -18.69 39.98 37.55
CA GLU A 146 -18.50 39.08 38.69
C GLU A 146 -19.20 37.74 38.48
N PRO A 147 -18.53 36.62 38.78
CA PRO A 147 -19.19 35.35 38.74
C PRO A 147 -20.41 35.36 39.67
N ARG A 148 -21.60 35.12 39.12
CA ARG A 148 -22.90 35.14 39.83
C ARG A 148 -22.99 34.19 41.02
N PHE A 149 -22.02 33.31 41.22
CA PHE A 149 -21.92 32.45 42.41
C PHE A 149 -21.44 33.18 43.67
N LEU A 150 -21.02 34.45 43.55
CA LEU A 150 -20.74 35.32 44.71
C LEU A 150 -21.93 36.19 45.14
N ASP A 151 -23.08 36.13 44.45
CA ASP A 151 -24.34 36.77 44.87
C ASP A 151 -25.01 35.95 45.99
N VAL A 152 -24.32 35.77 47.11
CA VAL A 152 -24.97 35.30 48.35
C VAL A 152 -25.60 36.52 49.01
N LYS A 153 -26.88 36.77 48.68
CA LYS A 153 -27.68 37.77 49.37
C LYS A 153 -27.69 37.44 50.87
N THR A 154 -27.01 38.27 51.65
CA THR A 154 -27.18 38.36 53.11
C THR A 154 -28.28 39.36 53.43
#